data_AF-A0A9E5BZ59-F1
#
_entry.id   AF-A0A9E5BZ59-F1
#
_cell.length_a   1.000
_cell.length_b   1.000
_cell.length_c   1.000
_cell.angle_alpha   90.00
_cell.angle_beta   90.00
_cell.angle_gamma   90.00
#
_symmetry.space_group_name_H-M   'P 1'
#
loop_
_entity.id
_entity.type
_entity.pdbx_description
1 polymer ?
#
loop_
_entity_poly.entity_id
_entity_poly.type
_entity_poly.pdbx_seq_one_letter_code
_entity_poly.pdbx_strand_id
1 'polypeptide(L)'
;MPAEALRSLTSILGLREPDASVQIVGRDPILQTRFRIGDAAAAALAAVGIAISGVWELRTGRRQDVRVQVPLAAASLISFRFQRLSNVTTPRRDPGLTDFYRTRDGRWFLVHRGFPKNLEAILDLLSCEATPQAVADAVATWDAQPLEDEFGRQGLCGAMVRTKDQWSSHPQAVALAERPVVDVIRVGESAPEPFEEGDRPLSGVRMLDLTRVLAGPTCGRTLAAHGANVLRIDSPNLPNVPAFVMDTGHGKRSAHLDLKNEAEADRLRDLVRKADVFGQGYRLGAMERLGFGPEALHELRPGLVYVSINCYGHTGPWLQRPGWEQLAQTVTGIASEHGRDRPRLLPAAATDYTTGYLAALGTIVALARRAREGGSYHVRVSLSRTAMWLQSLGRTEGIG
;
A
#
# COMPACT_ATOMS: atom_id res chain seq x y z
N MET A 1 19.93 12.99 3.41
CA MET A 1 19.33 11.88 2.65
C MET A 1 17.91 11.56 3.14
N PRO A 2 17.61 11.13 4.39
CA PRO A 2 16.21 11.05 4.86
C PRO A 2 15.46 12.39 4.80
N ALA A 3 16.15 13.48 5.10
CA ALA A 3 15.63 14.84 4.95
C ALA A 3 15.26 15.19 3.49
N GLU A 4 15.91 14.60 2.49
CA GLU A 4 15.58 14.84 1.07
C GLU A 4 14.33 14.06 0.66
N ALA A 5 14.22 12.80 1.08
CA ALA A 5 13.00 12.01 0.93
C ALA A 5 11.81 12.71 1.60
N LEU A 6 12.01 13.27 2.80
CA LEU A 6 11.00 14.05 3.51
C LEU A 6 10.62 15.32 2.74
N ARG A 7 11.60 16.11 2.27
CA ARG A 7 11.35 17.32 1.46
C ARG A 7 10.57 17.02 0.19
N SER A 8 10.86 15.89 -0.47
CA SER A 8 10.10 15.45 -1.63
C SER A 8 8.62 15.24 -1.28
N LEU A 9 8.33 14.55 -0.17
CA LEU A 9 6.95 14.31 0.27
C LEU A 9 6.23 15.58 0.72
N THR A 10 6.89 16.45 1.50
CA THR A 10 6.27 17.71 1.97
C THR A 10 5.99 18.66 0.81
N SER A 11 6.89 18.74 -0.18
CA SER A 11 6.70 19.52 -1.40
C SER A 11 5.52 19.01 -2.23
N ILE A 12 5.42 17.70 -2.47
CA ILE A 12 4.32 17.08 -3.24
C ILE A 12 2.95 17.43 -2.63
N LEU A 13 2.85 17.45 -1.30
CA LEU A 13 1.58 17.62 -0.59
C LEU A 13 1.31 19.05 -0.13
N GLY A 14 2.24 19.98 -0.36
CA GLY A 14 2.15 21.36 0.11
C GLY A 14 2.13 21.46 1.64
N LEU A 15 2.81 20.54 2.34
CA LEU A 15 2.93 20.60 3.79
C LEU A 15 3.85 21.78 4.15
N ARG A 16 3.35 22.71 4.96
CA ARG A 16 4.17 23.80 5.51
C ARG A 16 5.36 23.20 6.27
N GLU A 17 6.57 23.66 5.95
CA GLU A 17 7.73 23.37 6.79
C GLU A 17 7.41 23.86 8.21
N PRO A 18 7.48 22.98 9.22
CA PRO A 18 6.97 23.32 10.53
C PRO A 18 7.91 24.28 11.27
N ASP A 19 7.31 25.18 12.06
CA ASP A 19 8.02 25.87 13.15
C ASP A 19 8.42 24.89 14.29
N ALA A 20 7.78 23.72 14.33
CA ALA A 20 8.09 22.62 15.26
C ALA A 20 9.27 21.77 14.76
N SER A 21 10.05 21.20 15.68
CA SER A 21 11.26 20.46 15.31
C SER A 21 10.93 19.10 14.69
N VAL A 22 11.55 18.80 13.53
CA VAL A 22 11.47 17.49 12.89
C VAL A 22 12.85 16.84 12.91
N GLN A 23 12.95 15.67 13.54
CA GLN A 23 14.20 14.94 13.70
C GLN A 23 14.06 13.51 13.17
N ILE A 24 14.84 13.17 12.14
CA ILE A 24 15.03 11.79 11.71
C ILE A 24 16.41 11.33 12.20
N VAL A 25 16.44 10.34 13.08
CA VAL A 25 17.65 9.86 13.76
C VAL A 25 18.08 8.50 13.21
N GLY A 26 19.34 8.39 12.83
CA GLY A 26 19.90 7.20 12.18
C GLY A 26 19.87 7.30 10.65
N ARG A 27 20.38 6.26 9.99
CA ARG A 27 20.43 6.15 8.53
C ARG A 27 20.51 4.69 8.11
N ASP A 28 20.07 4.40 6.91
CA ASP A 28 20.34 3.13 6.25
C ASP A 28 21.85 2.93 5.94
N PRO A 29 22.29 1.66 5.80
CA PRO A 29 21.45 0.46 5.80
C PRO A 29 21.19 -0.13 7.20
N ILE A 30 19.94 -0.54 7.45
CA ILE A 30 19.56 -1.33 8.65
C ILE A 30 19.29 -2.80 8.29
N LEU A 31 18.62 -3.04 7.16
CA LEU A 31 18.37 -4.38 6.64
C LEU A 31 19.40 -4.71 5.54
N GLN A 32 19.62 -6.01 5.28
CA GLN A 32 20.58 -6.48 4.27
C GLN A 32 20.12 -6.15 2.84
N THR A 33 20.28 -4.90 2.44
CA THR A 33 19.96 -4.39 1.11
C THR A 33 20.66 -3.06 0.86
N ARG A 34 20.98 -2.79 -0.41
CA ARG A 34 21.50 -1.48 -0.84
C ARG A 34 20.42 -0.42 -1.05
N PHE A 35 19.14 -0.80 -0.99
CA PHE A 35 18.03 0.12 -1.11
C PHE A 35 17.77 0.82 0.22
N ARG A 36 17.55 2.13 0.17
CA ARG A 36 17.30 2.99 1.34
C ARG A 36 15.88 2.87 1.88
N ILE A 37 15.47 1.65 2.22
CA ILE A 37 14.09 1.35 2.64
C ILE A 37 13.77 1.84 4.05
N GLY A 38 14.74 1.84 4.97
CA GLY A 38 14.60 2.42 6.30
C GLY A 38 14.52 3.95 6.26
N ASP A 39 15.36 4.61 5.47
CA ASP A 39 15.32 6.06 5.26
C ASP A 39 13.97 6.49 4.66
N ALA A 40 13.47 5.72 3.69
CA ALA A 40 12.18 5.97 3.05
C ALA A 40 11.00 5.80 3.99
N ALA A 41 10.97 4.70 4.75
CA ALA A 41 9.94 4.47 5.76
C ALA A 41 9.96 5.57 6.83
N ALA A 42 11.16 5.98 7.26
CA ALA A 42 11.34 7.04 8.23
C ALA A 42 10.84 8.40 7.70
N ALA A 43 11.13 8.72 6.43
CA ALA A 43 10.63 9.92 5.79
C ALA A 43 9.10 9.92 5.65
N ALA A 44 8.50 8.80 5.25
CA ALA A 44 7.04 8.67 5.17
C ALA A 44 6.38 8.83 6.55
N LEU A 45 6.92 8.18 7.60
CA LEU A 45 6.43 8.32 8.97
C LEU A 45 6.64 9.72 9.54
N ALA A 46 7.76 10.38 9.22
CA ALA A 46 7.99 11.76 9.63
C ALA A 46 7.00 12.71 8.95
N ALA A 47 6.71 12.51 7.66
CA ALA A 47 5.69 13.27 6.95
C ALA A 47 4.29 13.05 7.56
N VAL A 48 3.95 11.81 7.95
CA VAL A 48 2.73 11.52 8.73
C VAL A 48 2.73 12.32 10.04
N GLY A 49 3.84 12.31 10.78
CA GLY A 49 3.97 13.08 12.02
C GLY A 49 3.75 14.58 11.83
N ILE A 50 4.29 15.16 10.75
CA ILE A 50 4.08 16.58 10.39
C ILE A 50 2.60 16.84 10.10
N ALA A 51 1.96 15.99 9.29
CA ALA A 51 0.56 16.14 8.94
C ALA A 51 -0.35 16.02 10.18
N ILE A 52 -0.05 15.08 11.08
CA ILE A 52 -0.74 14.91 12.37
C ILE A 52 -0.55 16.14 13.27
N SER A 53 0.67 16.67 13.36
CA SER A 53 0.97 17.91 14.10
C SER A 53 0.17 19.10 13.54
N GLY A 54 -0.01 19.17 12.22
CA GLY A 54 -0.87 20.17 11.57
C GLY A 54 -2.36 20.00 11.87
N VAL A 55 -2.86 18.77 11.99
CA VAL A 55 -4.23 18.51 12.47
C VAL A 55 -4.38 18.90 13.95
N TRP A 56 -3.36 18.62 14.77
CA TRP A 56 -3.36 19.04 16.17
C TRP A 56 -3.36 20.55 16.34
N GLU A 57 -2.63 21.27 15.48
CA GLU A 57 -2.65 22.73 15.42
C GLU A 57 -4.03 23.26 15.02
N LEU A 58 -4.69 22.63 14.03
CA LEU A 58 -6.06 22.99 13.65
C LEU A 58 -7.04 22.83 14.81
N ARG A 59 -6.83 21.84 15.67
CA ARG A 59 -7.69 21.56 16.84
C ARG A 59 -7.42 22.47 18.03
N THR A 60 -6.15 22.77 18.30
CA THR A 60 -5.72 23.33 19.59
C THR A 60 -4.91 24.61 19.49
N GLY A 61 -4.55 25.05 18.28
CA GLY A 61 -3.59 26.12 18.04
C GLY A 61 -2.14 25.75 18.38
N ARG A 62 -1.85 24.50 18.77
CA ARG A 62 -0.52 24.05 19.19
C ARG A 62 0.05 23.03 18.21
N ARG A 63 1.36 23.11 17.95
CA ARG A 63 2.11 22.08 17.22
C ARG A 63 2.80 21.11 18.17
N GLN A 64 3.18 19.96 17.61
CA GLN A 64 3.97 18.91 18.26
C GLN A 64 5.31 18.72 17.53
N ASP A 65 6.37 18.42 18.29
CA ASP A 65 7.64 17.95 17.74
C ASP A 65 7.50 16.56 17.13
N VAL A 66 8.25 16.29 16.06
CA VAL A 66 8.22 15.02 15.33
C VAL A 66 9.59 14.38 15.39
N ARG A 67 9.69 13.19 15.98
CA ARG A 67 10.94 12.41 16.00
C ARG A 67 10.71 11.00 15.49
N VAL A 68 11.50 10.59 14.50
CA VAL A 68 11.46 9.24 13.91
C VAL A 68 12.86 8.62 13.93
N GLN A 69 12.95 7.36 14.36
CA GLN A 69 14.21 6.61 14.35
C GLN A 69 14.24 5.68 13.14
N VAL A 70 15.25 5.80 12.29
CA VAL A 70 15.43 4.97 11.08
C VAL A 70 15.45 3.46 11.41
N PRO A 71 16.12 2.97 12.47
CA PRO A 71 16.07 1.56 12.83
C PRO A 71 14.66 1.04 13.15
N LEU A 72 13.84 1.85 13.85
CA LEU A 72 12.45 1.47 14.18
C LEU A 72 11.55 1.55 12.94
N ALA A 73 11.76 2.54 12.07
CA ALA A 73 11.05 2.63 10.80
C ALA A 73 11.37 1.43 9.89
N ALA A 74 12.64 1.03 9.79
CA ALA A 74 13.05 -0.18 9.07
C ALA A 74 12.45 -1.46 9.68
N ALA A 75 12.44 -1.58 11.02
CA ALA A 75 11.80 -2.70 11.71
C ALA A 75 10.28 -2.77 11.42
N SER A 76 9.63 -1.64 11.21
CA SER A 76 8.21 -1.59 10.84
C SER A 76 7.90 -2.25 9.48
N LEU A 77 8.88 -2.31 8.57
CA LEU A 77 8.73 -2.97 7.26
C LEU A 77 8.74 -4.50 7.33
N ILE A 78 9.02 -5.05 8.51
CA ILE A 78 9.06 -6.47 8.83
C ILE A 78 8.33 -6.76 10.14
N SER A 79 7.40 -5.90 10.59
CA SER A 79 6.78 -6.03 11.92
C SER A 79 6.08 -7.37 12.14
N PHE A 80 5.56 -7.97 11.06
CA PHE A 80 4.98 -9.31 11.09
C PHE A 80 5.95 -10.41 11.56
N ARG A 81 7.26 -10.15 11.58
CA ARG A 81 8.29 -11.10 12.08
C ARG A 81 8.47 -11.05 13.59
N PHE A 82 8.00 -10.00 14.27
CA PHE A 82 8.19 -9.78 15.71
C PHE A 82 6.95 -10.14 16.54
N GLN A 83 5.86 -10.56 15.90
CA GLN A 83 4.62 -10.84 16.59
C GLN A 83 4.69 -12.08 17.47
N ARG A 84 4.10 -11.94 18.65
CA ARG A 84 3.84 -13.03 19.58
C ARG A 84 2.38 -12.96 20.01
N LEU A 85 1.70 -14.10 20.01
CA LEU A 85 0.37 -14.27 20.57
C LEU A 85 0.48 -15.20 21.77
N SER A 86 0.13 -14.72 22.96
CA SER A 86 0.29 -15.48 24.23
C SER A 86 1.71 -16.05 24.39
N ASN A 87 2.72 -15.23 24.12
CA ASN A 87 4.15 -15.58 24.12
C ASN A 87 4.62 -16.59 23.05
N VAL A 88 3.74 -17.03 22.15
CA VAL A 88 4.08 -17.91 21.03
C VAL A 88 4.31 -17.07 19.78
N THR A 89 5.46 -17.28 19.11
CA THR A 89 5.73 -16.66 17.81
C THR A 89 4.65 -17.07 16.82
N THR A 90 3.96 -16.11 16.24
CA THR A 90 2.87 -16.40 15.30
C THR A 90 3.41 -17.04 14.02
N PRO A 91 2.75 -18.06 13.46
CA PRO A 91 3.22 -18.73 12.26
C PRO A 91 3.31 -17.74 11.09
N ARG A 92 4.42 -17.82 10.36
CA ARG A 92 4.64 -16.99 9.17
C ARG A 92 3.82 -17.53 8.01
N ARG A 93 3.45 -16.66 7.08
CA ARG A 93 2.87 -17.11 5.81
C ARG A 93 3.94 -17.86 5.03
N ASP A 94 3.67 -19.13 4.74
CA ASP A 94 4.48 -19.93 3.84
C ASP A 94 4.46 -19.29 2.43
N PRO A 95 5.65 -18.97 1.84
CA PRO A 95 5.73 -18.49 0.47
C PRO A 95 5.17 -19.51 -0.54
N GLY A 96 5.21 -20.81 -0.25
CA GLY A 96 4.76 -21.88 -1.15
C GLY A 96 5.44 -21.77 -2.52
N LEU A 97 4.64 -21.75 -3.59
CA LEU A 97 5.10 -21.62 -4.98
C LEU A 97 5.36 -20.18 -5.45
N THR A 98 5.44 -19.22 -4.52
CA THR A 98 5.90 -17.87 -4.87
C THR A 98 7.43 -17.85 -4.98
N ASP A 99 7.97 -17.99 -6.19
CA ASP A 99 9.41 -17.84 -6.48
C ASP A 99 9.65 -17.36 -7.94
N PHE A 100 10.91 -17.09 -8.24
CA PHE A 100 11.41 -16.78 -9.57
C PHE A 100 11.78 -18.06 -10.33
N TYR A 101 11.20 -18.22 -11.51
CA TYR A 101 11.41 -19.35 -12.42
C TYR A 101 12.06 -18.84 -13.72
N ARG A 102 12.91 -19.66 -14.33
CA ARG A 102 13.53 -19.33 -15.64
C ARG A 102 12.56 -19.65 -16.77
N THR A 103 12.42 -18.72 -17.69
CA THR A 103 11.65 -18.86 -18.92
C THR A 103 12.54 -19.37 -20.06
N ARG A 104 11.92 -19.83 -21.15
CA ARG A 104 12.59 -20.38 -22.35
C ARG A 104 13.60 -19.42 -22.97
N ASP A 105 13.26 -18.13 -23.01
CA ASP A 105 14.11 -17.03 -23.49
C ASP A 105 15.21 -16.61 -22.50
N GLY A 106 15.45 -17.40 -21.45
CA GLY A 106 16.51 -17.18 -20.47
C GLY A 106 16.23 -16.05 -19.48
N ARG A 107 15.03 -15.46 -19.52
CA ARG A 107 14.60 -14.44 -18.56
C ARG A 107 14.08 -15.07 -17.27
N TRP A 108 13.78 -14.23 -16.29
CA TRP A 108 13.18 -14.64 -15.02
C TRP A 108 11.74 -14.17 -14.94
N PHE A 109 10.87 -15.01 -14.38
CA PHE A 109 9.46 -14.73 -14.16
C PHE A 109 9.10 -15.03 -12.70
N LEU A 110 8.48 -14.07 -12.01
CA LEU A 110 7.92 -14.30 -10.68
C LEU A 110 6.52 -14.88 -10.84
N VAL A 111 6.34 -16.13 -10.41
CA VAL A 111 5.01 -16.67 -10.14
C VAL A 111 4.64 -16.27 -8.72
N HIS A 112 3.45 -15.68 -8.51
CA HIS A 112 2.99 -15.33 -7.17
C HIS A 112 1.70 -16.07 -6.85
N ARG A 113 1.76 -17.04 -5.93
CA ARG A 113 0.62 -17.93 -5.63
C ARG A 113 -0.66 -17.20 -5.21
N GLY A 114 -0.53 -16.05 -4.55
CA GLY A 114 -1.67 -15.30 -4.04
C GLY A 114 -2.49 -16.10 -3.03
N PHE A 115 -3.81 -16.05 -3.18
CA PHE A 115 -4.76 -16.88 -2.42
C PHE A 115 -5.06 -18.19 -3.18
N PRO A 116 -5.59 -19.25 -2.53
CA PRO A 116 -5.73 -20.59 -3.13
C PRO A 116 -6.32 -20.61 -4.55
N LYS A 117 -7.45 -19.92 -4.80
CA LYS A 117 -8.07 -19.83 -6.13
C LYS A 117 -7.16 -19.27 -7.23
N ASN A 118 -6.26 -18.35 -6.89
CA ASN A 118 -5.29 -17.81 -7.84
C ASN A 118 -4.19 -18.84 -8.12
N LEU A 119 -3.78 -19.63 -7.13
CA LEU A 119 -2.81 -20.70 -7.33
C LEU A 119 -3.39 -21.81 -8.21
N GLU A 120 -4.62 -22.25 -7.94
CA GLU A 120 -5.34 -23.23 -8.78
C GLU A 120 -5.34 -22.79 -10.24
N ALA A 121 -5.78 -21.56 -10.53
CA ALA A 121 -5.82 -21.04 -11.90
C ALA A 121 -4.44 -20.88 -12.55
N ILE A 122 -3.38 -20.61 -11.78
CA ILE A 122 -1.99 -20.61 -12.28
C ILE A 122 -1.57 -22.02 -12.68
N LEU A 123 -1.84 -23.02 -11.86
CA LEU A 123 -1.48 -24.41 -12.13
C LEU A 123 -2.25 -24.96 -13.33
N ASP A 124 -3.52 -24.57 -13.50
CA ASP A 124 -4.32 -24.89 -14.68
C ASP A 124 -3.72 -24.27 -15.96
N LEU A 125 -3.39 -22.97 -15.93
CA LEU A 125 -2.75 -22.29 -17.06
C LEU A 125 -1.42 -22.95 -17.44
N LEU A 126 -0.60 -23.28 -16.45
CA LEU A 126 0.70 -23.93 -16.66
C LEU A 126 0.58 -25.43 -16.93
N SER A 127 -0.61 -26.01 -16.75
CA SER A 127 -0.88 -27.45 -16.87
C SER A 127 0.13 -28.30 -16.10
N CYS A 128 0.37 -27.95 -14.84
CA CYS A 128 1.41 -28.57 -14.02
C CYS A 128 0.95 -28.85 -12.58
N GLU A 129 1.65 -29.76 -11.90
CA GLU A 129 1.39 -30.06 -10.49
C GLU A 129 1.84 -28.93 -9.56
N ALA A 130 1.30 -28.90 -8.34
CA ALA A 130 1.63 -27.92 -7.31
C ALA A 130 3.00 -28.15 -6.66
N THR A 131 4.06 -28.33 -7.45
CA THR A 131 5.43 -28.52 -6.96
C THR A 131 6.39 -27.49 -7.57
N PRO A 132 7.46 -27.08 -6.87
CA PRO A 132 8.43 -26.13 -7.42
C PRO A 132 9.05 -26.61 -8.74
N GLN A 133 9.31 -27.92 -8.88
CA GLN A 133 9.91 -28.48 -10.09
C GLN A 133 8.93 -28.45 -11.26
N ALA A 134 7.68 -28.90 -11.07
CA ALA A 134 6.69 -28.91 -12.15
C ALA A 134 6.36 -27.49 -12.66
N VAL A 135 6.27 -26.51 -11.74
CA VAL A 135 6.11 -25.09 -12.12
C VAL A 135 7.34 -24.59 -12.88
N ALA A 136 8.55 -24.95 -12.46
CA ALA A 136 9.78 -24.56 -13.16
C ALA A 136 9.81 -25.13 -14.59
N ASP A 137 9.50 -26.41 -14.76
CA ASP A 137 9.49 -27.09 -16.06
C ASP A 137 8.44 -26.47 -16.98
N ALA A 138 7.24 -26.18 -16.46
CA ALA A 138 6.19 -25.52 -17.23
C ALA A 138 6.60 -24.09 -17.64
N VAL A 139 7.09 -23.27 -16.71
CA VAL A 139 7.53 -21.89 -17.02
C VAL A 139 8.68 -21.89 -18.04
N ALA A 140 9.58 -22.88 -18.00
CA ALA A 140 10.69 -23.01 -18.95
C ALA A 140 10.25 -23.30 -20.41
N THR A 141 8.96 -23.60 -20.65
CA THR A 141 8.40 -23.75 -22.01
C THR A 141 7.93 -22.43 -22.63
N TRP A 142 7.76 -21.38 -21.83
CA TRP A 142 7.25 -20.08 -22.24
C TRP A 142 8.35 -19.03 -22.38
N ASP A 143 8.19 -18.09 -23.31
CA ASP A 143 8.94 -16.83 -23.26
C ASP A 143 8.28 -15.87 -22.25
N ALA A 144 9.06 -15.02 -21.59
CA ALA A 144 8.58 -14.29 -20.43
C ALA A 144 7.49 -13.26 -20.71
N GLN A 145 7.55 -12.56 -21.86
CA GLN A 145 6.55 -11.56 -22.22
C GLN A 145 5.19 -12.20 -22.58
N PRO A 146 5.12 -13.21 -23.47
CA PRO A 146 3.87 -13.95 -23.70
C PRO A 146 3.25 -14.54 -22.44
N LEU A 147 4.08 -15.08 -21.52
CA LEU A 147 3.59 -15.60 -20.24
C LEU A 147 2.98 -14.50 -19.38
N GLU A 148 3.62 -13.33 -19.29
CA GLU A 148 3.09 -12.21 -18.52
C GLU A 148 1.77 -11.70 -19.09
N ASP A 149 1.67 -11.64 -20.42
CA ASP A 149 0.45 -11.19 -21.08
C ASP A 149 -0.71 -12.17 -20.86
N GLU A 150 -0.43 -13.47 -20.85
CA GLU A 150 -1.43 -14.50 -20.53
C GLU A 150 -1.87 -14.46 -19.07
N PHE A 151 -0.92 -14.31 -18.13
CA PHE A 151 -1.24 -14.06 -16.71
C PHE A 151 -2.10 -12.80 -16.55
N GLY A 152 -1.74 -11.72 -17.25
CA GLY A 152 -2.48 -10.47 -17.24
C GLY A 152 -3.91 -10.63 -17.78
N ARG A 153 -4.07 -11.36 -18.90
CA ARG A 153 -5.35 -11.65 -19.55
C ARG A 153 -6.29 -12.45 -18.63
N GLN A 154 -5.75 -13.42 -17.91
CA GLN A 154 -6.51 -14.25 -16.96
C GLN A 154 -6.66 -13.62 -15.56
N GLY A 155 -6.08 -12.43 -15.34
CA GLY A 155 -6.15 -11.76 -14.04
C GLY A 155 -5.42 -12.51 -12.92
N LEU A 156 -4.33 -13.20 -13.27
CA LEU A 156 -3.45 -13.97 -12.39
C LEU A 156 -2.26 -13.14 -11.89
N CYS A 157 -1.71 -13.54 -10.76
CA CYS A 157 -0.57 -12.86 -10.13
C CYS A 157 0.76 -13.45 -10.62
N GLY A 158 1.41 -12.78 -11.59
CA GLY A 158 2.73 -13.15 -12.09
C GLY A 158 3.31 -12.04 -12.95
N ALA A 159 4.64 -11.96 -13.04
CA ALA A 159 5.29 -10.93 -13.84
C ALA A 159 6.71 -11.31 -14.27
N MET A 160 7.08 -10.84 -15.46
CA MET A 160 8.45 -10.88 -15.94
C MET A 160 9.33 -9.93 -15.13
N VAL A 161 10.50 -10.40 -14.74
CA VAL A 161 11.54 -9.58 -14.11
C VAL A 161 12.10 -8.58 -15.12
N ARG A 162 12.13 -7.32 -14.71
CA ARG A 162 12.70 -6.22 -15.50
C ARG A 162 13.87 -5.60 -14.76
N THR A 163 14.78 -4.96 -15.49
CA THR A 163 15.72 -3.99 -14.89
C THR A 163 15.00 -2.65 -14.67
N LYS A 164 15.63 -1.73 -13.94
CA LYS A 164 15.11 -0.37 -13.77
C LYS A 164 14.89 0.34 -15.11
N ASP A 165 15.82 0.18 -16.05
CA ASP A 165 15.76 0.85 -17.36
C ASP A 165 14.70 0.23 -18.29
N GLN A 166 14.53 -1.09 -18.22
CA GLN A 166 13.42 -1.77 -18.91
C GLN A 166 12.07 -1.31 -18.35
N TRP A 167 11.97 -1.14 -17.03
CA TRP A 167 10.75 -0.61 -16.42
C TRP A 167 10.49 0.84 -16.79
N SER A 168 11.48 1.73 -16.70
CA SER A 168 11.28 3.16 -17.00
C SER A 168 10.77 3.42 -18.42
N SER A 169 11.11 2.54 -19.36
CA SER A 169 10.64 2.58 -20.75
C SER A 169 9.28 1.90 -20.97
N HIS A 170 8.78 1.16 -19.98
CA HIS A 170 7.52 0.43 -20.09
C HIS A 170 6.31 1.39 -20.02
N PRO A 171 5.26 1.23 -20.86
CA PRO A 171 4.12 2.17 -20.90
C PRO A 171 3.43 2.37 -19.54
N GLN A 172 3.35 1.31 -18.72
CA GLN A 172 2.82 1.44 -17.35
C GLN A 172 3.68 2.34 -16.45
N ALA A 173 5.01 2.26 -16.56
CA ALA A 173 5.88 3.08 -15.73
C ALA A 173 5.85 4.55 -16.16
N VAL A 174 5.75 4.82 -17.46
CA VAL A 174 5.56 6.17 -18.01
C VAL A 174 4.30 6.79 -17.43
N ALA A 175 3.16 6.07 -17.50
CA ALA A 175 1.89 6.53 -16.93
C ALA A 175 1.95 6.75 -15.40
N LEU A 176 2.77 5.99 -14.68
CA LEU A 176 3.00 6.18 -13.24
C LEU A 176 3.91 7.37 -12.94
N ALA A 177 4.92 7.63 -13.78
CA ALA A 177 5.89 8.70 -13.58
C ALA A 177 5.25 10.10 -13.64
N GLU A 178 4.18 10.24 -14.43
CA GLU A 178 3.36 11.47 -14.54
C GLU A 178 2.54 11.78 -13.29
N ARG A 179 2.45 10.83 -12.34
CA ARG A 179 1.69 10.99 -11.10
C ARG A 179 2.61 11.19 -9.90
N PRO A 180 2.21 11.97 -8.89
CA PRO A 180 2.94 12.03 -7.63
C PRO A 180 2.91 10.68 -6.91
N VAL A 181 3.81 10.46 -5.94
CA VAL A 181 3.81 9.24 -5.13
C VAL A 181 2.60 9.15 -4.19
N VAL A 182 2.02 10.30 -3.84
CA VAL A 182 0.72 10.44 -3.16
C VAL A 182 -0.12 11.44 -3.96
N ASP A 183 -1.20 10.96 -4.56
CA ASP A 183 -2.11 11.80 -5.34
C ASP A 183 -3.34 12.11 -4.47
N VAL A 184 -3.55 13.39 -4.15
CA VAL A 184 -4.68 13.88 -3.31
C VAL A 184 -5.52 14.82 -4.15
N ILE A 185 -6.64 14.31 -4.64
CA ILE A 185 -7.46 14.97 -5.66
C ILE A 185 -8.76 15.45 -5.02
N ARG A 186 -9.14 16.72 -5.21
CA ARG A 186 -10.49 17.20 -4.89
C ARG A 186 -11.43 16.76 -6.01
N VAL A 187 -12.51 16.06 -5.65
CA VAL A 187 -13.41 15.38 -6.61
C VAL A 187 -14.88 15.74 -6.43
N GLY A 188 -15.20 16.55 -5.44
CA GLY A 188 -16.55 17.06 -5.24
C GLY A 188 -16.59 18.23 -4.26
N GLU A 189 -17.69 18.95 -4.25
CA GLU A 189 -17.95 20.06 -3.34
C GLU A 189 -18.65 19.57 -2.06
N SER A 190 -18.30 20.17 -0.93
CA SER A 190 -18.99 20.03 0.35
C SER A 190 -18.62 21.22 1.23
N ALA A 191 -19.42 21.51 2.25
CA ALA A 191 -19.02 22.50 3.26
C ALA A 191 -17.74 22.04 3.99
N PRO A 192 -16.94 22.99 4.51
CA PRO A 192 -15.87 22.68 5.45
C PRO A 192 -16.37 21.87 6.66
N GLU A 193 -15.58 20.88 7.08
CA GLU A 193 -15.89 20.03 8.24
C GLU A 193 -14.74 20.11 9.26
N PRO A 194 -14.73 21.15 10.13
CA PRO A 194 -13.68 21.30 11.14
C PRO A 194 -13.58 20.09 12.06
N PHE A 195 -12.38 19.85 12.57
CA PHE A 195 -12.18 18.80 13.57
C PHE A 195 -12.87 19.20 14.89
N GLU A 196 -13.76 18.34 15.39
CA GLU A 196 -14.43 18.51 16.70
C GLU A 196 -13.43 18.50 17.86
N GLU A 197 -13.81 18.89 19.07
CA GLU A 197 -12.93 18.76 20.26
C GLU A 197 -12.52 17.29 20.51
N GLY A 198 -11.34 17.07 21.09
CA GLY A 198 -10.84 15.72 21.38
C GLY A 198 -9.42 15.69 21.92
N ASP A 199 -9.08 14.57 22.57
CA ASP A 199 -7.81 14.36 23.29
C ASP A 199 -6.65 13.89 22.41
N ARG A 200 -6.94 13.45 21.19
CA ARG A 200 -5.97 13.00 20.18
C ARG A 200 -6.18 13.69 18.83
N PRO A 201 -5.14 13.76 17.96
CA PRO A 201 -5.22 14.45 16.68
C PRO A 201 -6.36 13.98 15.75
N LEU A 202 -6.65 12.67 15.70
CA LEU A 202 -7.72 12.12 14.85
C LEU A 202 -8.95 11.70 15.66
N SER A 203 -9.15 12.27 16.86
CA SER A 203 -10.38 12.03 17.62
C SER A 203 -11.61 12.36 16.78
N GLY A 204 -12.69 11.59 16.93
CA GLY A 204 -13.92 11.77 16.17
C GLY A 204 -13.88 11.26 14.72
N VAL A 205 -12.70 11.14 14.10
CA VAL A 205 -12.57 10.66 12.71
C VAL A 205 -12.96 9.19 12.60
N ARG A 206 -13.85 8.86 11.65
CA ARG A 206 -14.34 7.50 11.40
C ARG A 206 -13.87 6.97 10.05
N MET A 207 -13.15 5.85 10.07
CA MET A 207 -12.71 5.16 8.85
C MET A 207 -13.41 3.81 8.70
N LEU A 208 -13.95 3.57 7.50
CA LEU A 208 -14.31 2.24 7.03
C LEU A 208 -13.14 1.70 6.20
N ASP A 209 -12.50 0.65 6.71
CA ASP A 209 -11.34 0.03 6.09
C ASP A 209 -11.69 -1.32 5.47
N LEU A 210 -11.93 -1.33 4.15
CA LEU A 210 -12.21 -2.52 3.35
C LEU A 210 -10.96 -3.08 2.68
N THR A 211 -9.78 -2.62 3.08
CA THR A 211 -8.52 -3.08 2.52
C THR A 211 -8.10 -4.44 3.08
N ARG A 212 -7.17 -5.10 2.38
CA ARG A 212 -6.70 -6.45 2.72
C ARG A 212 -5.18 -6.52 2.65
N VAL A 213 -4.62 -7.58 3.23
CA VAL A 213 -3.17 -7.87 3.24
C VAL A 213 -2.37 -6.85 4.09
N LEU A 214 -1.59 -5.94 3.50
CA LEU A 214 -0.62 -5.12 4.25
C LEU A 214 -0.72 -3.61 3.97
N ALA A 215 -0.61 -3.16 2.72
CA ALA A 215 -0.56 -1.71 2.42
C ALA A 215 -1.77 -0.94 2.95
N GLY A 216 -2.97 -1.35 2.56
CA GLY A 216 -4.18 -0.69 3.02
C GLY A 216 -4.41 -0.81 4.52
N PRO A 217 -4.30 -2.01 5.13
CA PRO A 217 -4.49 -2.15 6.56
C PRO A 217 -3.47 -1.35 7.38
N THR A 218 -2.27 -1.13 6.83
CA THR A 218 -1.26 -0.23 7.42
C THR A 218 -1.74 1.21 7.48
N CYS A 219 -2.42 1.71 6.43
CA CYS A 219 -3.06 3.03 6.45
C CYS A 219 -4.04 3.15 7.63
N GLY A 220 -4.98 2.20 7.73
CA GLY A 220 -5.96 2.17 8.82
C GLY A 220 -5.32 2.07 10.20
N ARG A 221 -4.29 1.22 10.37
CA ARG A 221 -3.53 1.12 11.63
C ARG A 221 -2.88 2.46 12.00
N THR A 222 -2.27 3.15 11.04
CA THR A 222 -1.63 4.45 11.28
C THR A 222 -2.65 5.49 11.75
N LEU A 223 -3.83 5.56 11.13
CA LEU A 223 -4.89 6.47 11.58
C LEU A 223 -5.41 6.12 12.98
N ALA A 224 -5.62 4.83 13.25
CA ALA A 224 -6.04 4.36 14.58
C ALA A 224 -5.01 4.71 15.67
N ALA A 225 -3.71 4.59 15.36
CA ALA A 225 -2.63 4.99 16.27
C ALA A 225 -2.64 6.49 16.62
N HIS A 226 -3.33 7.33 15.84
CA HIS A 226 -3.52 8.76 16.10
C HIS A 226 -4.93 9.13 16.60
N GLY A 227 -5.76 8.14 16.94
CA GLY A 227 -7.06 8.34 17.59
C GLY A 227 -8.30 8.16 16.72
N ALA A 228 -8.14 7.83 15.43
CA ALA A 228 -9.29 7.57 14.57
C ALA A 228 -10.03 6.29 15.00
N ASN A 229 -11.36 6.30 14.89
CA ASN A 229 -12.17 5.10 15.02
C ASN A 229 -12.20 4.35 13.69
N VAL A 230 -11.38 3.30 13.60
CA VAL A 230 -11.23 2.52 12.37
C VAL A 230 -11.98 1.20 12.49
N LEU A 231 -12.99 1.01 11.65
CA LEU A 231 -13.72 -0.24 11.50
C LEU A 231 -13.23 -0.96 10.24
N ARG A 232 -12.49 -2.05 10.43
CA ARG A 232 -12.20 -2.98 9.35
C ARG A 232 -13.46 -3.75 8.99
N ILE A 233 -13.81 -3.77 7.71
CA ILE A 233 -14.92 -4.56 7.18
C ILE A 233 -14.34 -5.55 6.17
N ASP A 234 -14.50 -6.83 6.46
CA ASP A 234 -14.07 -7.91 5.57
C ASP A 234 -15.26 -8.74 5.08
N SER A 235 -15.07 -9.51 4.02
CA SER A 235 -16.08 -10.46 3.57
C SER A 235 -15.89 -11.80 4.28
N PRO A 236 -16.97 -12.46 4.76
CA PRO A 236 -16.87 -13.82 5.31
C PRO A 236 -16.42 -14.83 4.26
N ASN A 237 -16.53 -14.48 2.97
CA ASN A 237 -16.23 -15.35 1.82
C ASN A 237 -14.83 -15.13 1.24
N LEU A 238 -14.00 -14.26 1.86
CA LEU A 238 -12.66 -13.96 1.38
C LEU A 238 -11.59 -14.46 2.37
N PRO A 239 -10.51 -15.10 1.88
CA PRO A 239 -9.47 -15.61 2.75
C PRO A 239 -8.65 -14.48 3.38
N ASN A 240 -8.14 -14.71 4.58
CA ASN A 240 -7.22 -13.80 5.25
C ASN A 240 -5.87 -14.46 5.49
N VAL A 241 -4.84 -13.63 5.70
CA VAL A 241 -3.55 -14.08 6.21
C VAL A 241 -3.48 -13.68 7.69
N PRO A 242 -3.67 -14.62 8.64
CA PRO A 242 -3.80 -14.29 10.07
C PRO A 242 -2.65 -13.42 10.60
N ALA A 243 -1.40 -13.72 10.24
CA ALA A 243 -0.23 -12.93 10.65
C ALA A 243 -0.32 -11.45 10.22
N PHE A 244 -0.86 -11.16 9.04
CA PHE A 244 -1.02 -9.79 8.57
C PHE A 244 -2.21 -9.09 9.23
N VAL A 245 -3.29 -9.83 9.49
CA VAL A 245 -4.44 -9.33 10.26
C VAL A 245 -4.02 -8.93 11.67
N MET A 246 -3.21 -9.76 12.34
CA MET A 246 -2.66 -9.42 13.66
C MET A 246 -1.75 -8.19 13.59
N ASP A 247 -0.87 -8.12 12.57
CA ASP A 247 0.08 -7.01 12.41
C ASP A 247 -0.56 -5.63 12.28
N THR A 248 -1.60 -5.60 11.46
CA THR A 248 -2.23 -4.38 10.99
C THR A 248 -3.55 -4.11 11.71
N GLY A 249 -3.95 -4.98 12.64
CA GLY A 249 -5.21 -4.89 13.39
C GLY A 249 -5.16 -4.01 14.63
N HIS A 250 -3.97 -3.64 15.11
CA HIS A 250 -3.81 -2.84 16.33
C HIS A 250 -4.61 -1.53 16.28
N GLY A 251 -5.42 -1.29 17.31
CA GLY A 251 -6.27 -0.08 17.43
C GLY A 251 -7.55 -0.11 16.59
N LYS A 252 -7.78 -1.15 15.78
CA LYS A 252 -8.96 -1.25 14.90
C LYS A 252 -10.03 -2.15 15.50
N ARG A 253 -11.29 -1.88 15.14
CA ARG A 253 -12.42 -2.81 15.31
C ARG A 253 -12.58 -3.64 14.03
N SER A 254 -13.22 -4.80 14.12
CA SER A 254 -13.48 -5.66 12.96
C SER A 254 -14.95 -6.06 12.87
N ALA A 255 -15.48 -6.09 11.67
CA ALA A 255 -16.80 -6.64 11.33
C ALA A 255 -16.72 -7.39 10.00
N HIS A 256 -17.73 -8.21 9.73
CA HIS A 256 -17.90 -8.88 8.44
C HIS A 256 -19.17 -8.37 7.76
N LEU A 257 -19.10 -8.14 6.45
CA LEU A 257 -20.24 -7.91 5.58
C LEU A 257 -20.03 -8.63 4.23
N ASP A 258 -21.04 -9.38 3.79
CA ASP A 258 -21.14 -9.88 2.42
C ASP A 258 -21.90 -8.87 1.56
N LEU A 259 -21.15 -8.07 0.79
CA LEU A 259 -21.74 -7.02 -0.06
C LEU A 259 -22.52 -7.55 -1.27
N LYS A 260 -22.58 -8.87 -1.47
CA LYS A 260 -23.52 -9.50 -2.42
C LYS A 260 -24.91 -9.70 -1.83
N ASN A 261 -25.04 -9.62 -0.51
CA ASN A 261 -26.32 -9.54 0.16
C ASN A 261 -26.76 -8.07 0.22
N GLU A 262 -27.91 -7.76 -0.37
CA GLU A 262 -28.40 -6.39 -0.48
C GLU A 262 -28.61 -5.72 0.89
N ALA A 263 -29.13 -6.43 1.89
CA ALA A 263 -29.33 -5.90 3.24
C ALA A 263 -28.00 -5.57 3.94
N GLU A 264 -26.96 -6.38 3.71
CA GLU A 264 -25.62 -6.10 4.25
C GLU A 264 -24.92 -4.97 3.49
N ALA A 265 -25.16 -4.84 2.18
CA ALA A 265 -24.73 -3.69 1.39
C ALA A 265 -25.41 -2.39 1.88
N ASP A 266 -26.72 -2.42 2.16
CA ASP A 266 -27.43 -1.26 2.75
C ASP A 266 -26.87 -0.88 4.12
N ARG A 267 -26.52 -1.88 4.93
CA ARG A 267 -25.84 -1.63 6.20
C ARG A 267 -24.48 -0.95 6.01
N LEU A 268 -23.73 -1.30 4.96
CA LEU A 268 -22.50 -0.57 4.62
C LEU A 268 -22.81 0.87 4.18
N ARG A 269 -23.84 1.11 3.37
CA ARG A 269 -24.26 2.47 2.97
C ARG A 269 -24.59 3.34 4.19
N ASP A 270 -25.29 2.78 5.18
CA ASP A 270 -25.57 3.46 6.45
C ASP A 270 -24.32 3.82 7.24
N LEU A 271 -23.31 2.95 7.22
CA LEU A 271 -22.02 3.24 7.83
C LEU A 271 -21.27 4.33 7.04
N VAL A 272 -21.30 4.30 5.71
CA VAL A 272 -20.64 5.30 4.84
C VAL A 272 -21.21 6.69 5.10
N ARG A 273 -22.53 6.84 5.26
CA ARG A 273 -23.17 8.13 5.60
C ARG A 273 -22.60 8.79 6.87
N LYS A 274 -21.98 8.00 7.75
CA LYS A 274 -21.43 8.44 9.04
C LYS A 274 -19.89 8.42 9.06
N ALA A 275 -19.25 8.10 7.94
CA ALA A 275 -17.80 7.96 7.85
C ALA A 275 -17.16 9.24 7.32
N ASP A 276 -15.88 9.42 7.67
CA ASP A 276 -15.01 10.46 7.13
C ASP A 276 -14.08 9.92 6.06
N VAL A 277 -13.70 8.65 6.20
CA VAL A 277 -12.75 7.97 5.33
C VAL A 277 -13.30 6.62 4.89
N PHE A 278 -13.21 6.32 3.60
CA PHE A 278 -13.48 5.00 3.05
C PHE A 278 -12.23 4.49 2.32
N GLY A 279 -11.63 3.42 2.83
CA GLY A 279 -10.42 2.84 2.25
C GLY A 279 -10.68 1.51 1.57
N GLN A 280 -10.15 1.34 0.36
CA GLN A 280 -10.27 0.09 -0.40
C GLN A 280 -8.97 -0.28 -1.14
N GLY A 281 -8.76 -1.59 -1.31
CA GLY A 281 -7.58 -2.16 -1.95
C GLY A 281 -7.87 -3.19 -3.03
N TYR A 282 -9.06 -3.13 -3.64
CA TYR A 282 -9.51 -4.07 -4.66
C TYR A 282 -9.09 -3.60 -6.06
N ARG A 283 -9.21 -4.52 -7.04
CA ARG A 283 -9.00 -4.19 -8.46
C ARG A 283 -9.96 -3.09 -8.89
N LEU A 284 -9.54 -2.25 -9.84
CA LEU A 284 -10.35 -1.15 -10.36
C LEU A 284 -11.72 -1.67 -10.84
N GLY A 285 -12.80 -0.95 -10.51
CA GLY A 285 -14.16 -1.35 -10.87
C GLY A 285 -14.80 -2.37 -9.92
N ALA A 286 -14.04 -3.00 -9.00
CA ALA A 286 -14.61 -4.02 -8.12
C ALA A 286 -15.59 -3.44 -7.09
N MET A 287 -15.30 -2.28 -6.51
CA MET A 287 -16.21 -1.63 -5.57
C MET A 287 -17.34 -0.91 -6.30
N GLU A 288 -17.06 -0.36 -7.48
CA GLU A 288 -18.01 0.28 -8.38
C GLU A 288 -19.14 -0.69 -8.77
N ARG A 289 -18.79 -1.94 -9.13
CA ARG A 289 -19.78 -3.01 -9.41
C ARG A 289 -20.67 -3.36 -8.22
N LEU A 290 -20.23 -3.06 -7.00
CA LEU A 290 -21.00 -3.26 -5.77
C LEU A 290 -21.74 -1.98 -5.32
N GLY A 291 -21.62 -0.87 -6.07
CA GLY A 291 -22.22 0.42 -5.73
C GLY A 291 -21.43 1.23 -4.70
N PHE A 292 -20.15 0.91 -4.48
CA PHE A 292 -19.27 1.59 -3.52
C PHE A 292 -18.05 2.21 -4.23
N GLY A 293 -18.21 2.61 -5.49
CA GLY A 293 -17.22 3.39 -6.24
C GLY A 293 -17.04 4.81 -5.68
N PRO A 294 -15.94 5.50 -6.02
CA PRO A 294 -15.67 6.84 -5.51
C PRO A 294 -16.82 7.81 -5.84
N GLU A 295 -17.30 7.85 -7.09
CA GLU A 295 -18.37 8.75 -7.51
C GLU A 295 -19.66 8.51 -6.69
N ALA A 296 -20.09 7.25 -6.59
CA ALA A 296 -21.29 6.87 -5.85
C ALA A 296 -21.20 7.20 -4.35
N LEU A 297 -20.02 7.02 -3.74
CA LEU A 297 -19.84 7.32 -2.32
C LEU A 297 -19.69 8.81 -2.03
N HIS A 298 -19.15 9.59 -2.98
CA HIS A 298 -19.11 11.05 -2.86
C HIS A 298 -20.49 11.68 -3.01
N GLU A 299 -21.37 11.10 -3.83
CA GLU A 299 -22.79 11.48 -3.87
C GLU A 299 -23.51 11.10 -2.56
N LEU A 300 -23.28 9.88 -2.05
CA LEU A 300 -23.90 9.41 -0.81
C LEU A 300 -23.44 10.19 0.43
N ARG A 301 -22.18 10.60 0.46
CA ARG A 301 -21.56 11.36 1.56
C ARG A 301 -20.60 12.42 0.99
N PRO A 302 -21.11 13.62 0.62
CA PRO A 302 -20.27 14.77 0.28
C PRO A 302 -19.32 15.06 1.43
N GLY A 303 -18.04 15.36 1.18
CA GLY A 303 -17.02 15.49 2.21
C GLY A 303 -16.27 14.19 2.55
N LEU A 304 -16.63 13.05 1.93
CA LEU A 304 -15.91 11.80 2.15
C LEU A 304 -14.49 11.85 1.55
N VAL A 305 -13.51 11.36 2.31
CA VAL A 305 -12.17 11.04 1.79
C VAL A 305 -12.14 9.57 1.36
N TYR A 306 -12.11 9.34 0.05
CA TYR A 306 -12.01 8.00 -0.53
C TYR A 306 -10.55 7.64 -0.77
N VAL A 307 -10.09 6.47 -0.36
CA VAL A 307 -8.68 6.04 -0.45
C VAL A 307 -8.59 4.77 -1.30
N SER A 308 -7.86 4.85 -2.42
CA SER A 308 -7.59 3.71 -3.31
C SER A 308 -6.12 3.32 -3.27
N ILE A 309 -5.87 2.04 -2.98
CA ILE A 309 -4.51 1.47 -2.88
C ILE A 309 -4.44 0.23 -3.77
N ASN A 310 -3.50 0.18 -4.71
CA ASN A 310 -3.31 -1.00 -5.56
C ASN A 310 -1.84 -1.22 -5.93
N CYS A 311 -1.55 -2.23 -6.74
CA CYS A 311 -0.18 -2.52 -7.13
C CYS A 311 0.36 -1.57 -8.21
N TYR A 312 -0.36 -1.40 -9.31
CA TYR A 312 0.19 -0.81 -10.54
C TYR A 312 -0.26 0.62 -10.83
N GLY A 313 -1.09 1.25 -10.00
CA GLY A 313 -1.55 2.62 -10.17
C GLY A 313 -2.96 2.74 -10.72
N HIS A 314 -3.33 3.99 -10.99
CA HIS A 314 -4.67 4.42 -11.39
C HIS A 314 -4.70 5.01 -12.80
N THR A 315 -3.63 4.77 -13.57
CA THR A 315 -3.46 5.11 -15.00
C THR A 315 -2.69 4.00 -15.72
N GLY A 316 -2.66 4.03 -17.06
CA GLY A 316 -1.83 3.14 -17.88
C GLY A 316 -2.49 1.79 -18.25
N PRO A 317 -1.81 0.94 -19.02
CA PRO A 317 -2.38 -0.32 -19.51
C PRO A 317 -2.64 -1.39 -18.44
N TRP A 318 -2.08 -1.27 -17.23
CA TRP A 318 -2.18 -2.29 -16.18
C TRP A 318 -3.20 -1.98 -15.08
N LEU A 319 -4.11 -1.05 -15.32
CA LEU A 319 -5.18 -0.63 -14.39
C LEU A 319 -5.95 -1.77 -13.71
N GLN A 320 -6.17 -2.86 -14.46
CA GLN A 320 -6.97 -4.01 -14.03
C GLN A 320 -6.11 -5.20 -13.57
N ARG A 321 -4.77 -5.13 -13.72
CA ARG A 321 -3.90 -6.24 -13.36
C ARG A 321 -3.84 -6.41 -11.83
N PRO A 322 -3.97 -7.64 -11.30
CA PRO A 322 -3.74 -7.88 -9.88
C PRO A 322 -2.28 -7.69 -9.53
N GLY A 323 -1.99 -7.34 -8.28
CA GLY A 323 -0.62 -7.36 -7.85
C GLY A 323 -0.43 -7.48 -6.35
N TRP A 324 0.83 -7.68 -6.00
CA TRP A 324 1.37 -7.88 -4.67
C TRP A 324 2.70 -7.12 -4.58
N GLU A 325 3.17 -6.83 -3.36
CA GLU A 325 4.51 -6.29 -3.08
C GLU A 325 5.60 -6.91 -3.95
N GLN A 326 5.64 -8.24 -4.01
CA GLN A 326 6.67 -8.98 -4.71
C GLN A 326 6.65 -8.69 -6.22
N LEU A 327 5.46 -8.51 -6.79
CA LEU A 327 5.28 -8.16 -8.18
C LEU A 327 5.70 -6.71 -8.43
N ALA A 328 5.39 -5.77 -7.52
CA ALA A 328 5.89 -4.40 -7.62
C ALA A 328 7.42 -4.37 -7.64
N GLN A 329 8.09 -5.04 -6.69
CA GLN A 329 9.56 -5.13 -6.69
C GLN A 329 10.12 -5.78 -7.96
N THR A 330 9.42 -6.78 -8.50
CA THR A 330 9.82 -7.53 -9.70
C THR A 330 9.78 -6.66 -10.95
N VAL A 331 8.66 -5.99 -11.19
CA VAL A 331 8.48 -5.22 -12.42
C VAL A 331 9.25 -3.92 -12.40
N THR A 332 9.47 -3.31 -11.22
CA THR A 332 10.16 -2.02 -11.15
C THR A 332 11.67 -2.11 -11.20
N GLY A 333 12.26 -3.31 -11.21
CA GLY A 333 13.71 -3.50 -11.20
C GLY A 333 14.35 -3.71 -9.85
N ILE A 334 13.62 -3.58 -8.74
CA ILE A 334 14.15 -3.77 -7.39
C ILE A 334 14.66 -5.21 -7.22
N ALA A 335 13.88 -6.20 -7.64
CA ALA A 335 14.26 -7.61 -7.46
C ALA A 335 15.44 -8.02 -8.34
N SER A 336 15.49 -7.51 -9.58
CA SER A 336 16.61 -7.72 -10.50
C SER A 336 17.89 -7.12 -9.93
N GLU A 337 17.79 -5.91 -9.39
CA GLU A 337 18.94 -5.18 -8.89
C GLU A 337 19.42 -5.78 -7.55
N HIS A 338 18.52 -6.12 -6.63
CA HIS A 338 18.89 -6.70 -5.34
C HIS A 338 19.50 -8.11 -5.47
N GLY A 339 19.10 -8.86 -6.50
CA GLY A 339 19.74 -10.11 -6.88
C GLY A 339 21.14 -9.92 -7.48
N ARG A 340 21.99 -10.95 -7.36
CA ARG A 340 23.26 -11.05 -8.10
C ARG A 340 23.09 -12.00 -9.31
N ASP A 341 23.06 -13.31 -9.05
CA ASP A 341 22.94 -14.34 -10.11
C ASP A 341 21.48 -14.70 -10.44
N ARG A 342 20.58 -14.52 -9.47
CA ARG A 342 19.13 -14.63 -9.63
C ARG A 342 18.45 -13.44 -8.96
N PRO A 343 17.28 -13.01 -9.44
CA PRO A 343 16.48 -12.00 -8.78
C PRO A 343 16.19 -12.37 -7.32
N ARG A 344 16.17 -11.36 -6.46
CA ARG A 344 15.86 -11.53 -5.03
C ARG A 344 14.97 -10.40 -4.57
N LEU A 345 13.91 -10.75 -3.85
CA LEU A 345 13.09 -9.75 -3.17
C LEU A 345 13.88 -9.13 -2.02
N LEU A 346 13.57 -7.87 -1.71
CA LEU A 346 14.09 -7.20 -0.52
C LEU A 346 13.76 -8.01 0.73
N PRO A 347 14.58 -7.93 1.79
CA PRO A 347 14.35 -8.64 3.05
C PRO A 347 13.15 -8.09 3.87
N ALA A 348 12.25 -7.33 3.24
CA ALA A 348 11.12 -6.64 3.83
C ALA A 348 9.95 -6.50 2.84
N ALA A 349 8.74 -6.29 3.37
CA ALA A 349 7.57 -5.84 2.60
C ALA A 349 7.63 -4.31 2.43
N ALA A 350 8.70 -3.84 1.78
CA ALA A 350 9.06 -2.44 1.75
C ALA A 350 8.03 -1.58 0.99
N THR A 351 7.48 -2.06 -0.12
CA THR A 351 6.50 -1.29 -0.89
C THR A 351 5.12 -1.29 -0.23
N ASP A 352 4.69 -2.38 0.41
CA ASP A 352 3.40 -2.52 1.09
C ASP A 352 3.32 -1.54 2.28
N TYR A 353 4.21 -1.68 3.26
CA TYR A 353 4.17 -0.83 4.46
C TYR A 353 4.39 0.65 4.13
N THR A 354 5.35 0.96 3.26
CA THR A 354 5.63 2.34 2.86
C THR A 354 4.44 2.94 2.10
N THR A 355 3.80 2.19 1.21
CA THR A 355 2.57 2.64 0.53
C THR A 355 1.45 2.89 1.53
N GLY A 356 1.33 2.05 2.57
CA GLY A 356 0.37 2.26 3.66
C GLY A 356 0.60 3.55 4.45
N TYR A 357 1.85 3.87 4.77
CA TYR A 357 2.19 5.15 5.42
C TYR A 357 1.92 6.35 4.50
N LEU A 358 2.20 6.21 3.20
CA LEU A 358 1.91 7.24 2.19
C LEU A 358 0.40 7.44 1.98
N ALA A 359 -0.40 6.37 2.04
CA ALA A 359 -1.85 6.46 2.04
C ALA A 359 -2.39 7.17 3.28
N ALA A 360 -1.86 6.86 4.47
CA ALA A 360 -2.23 7.54 5.70
C ALA A 360 -1.90 9.04 5.62
N LEU A 361 -0.70 9.36 5.14
CA LEU A 361 -0.25 10.73 4.89
C LEU A 361 -1.24 11.49 3.98
N GLY A 362 -1.56 10.93 2.81
CA GLY A 362 -2.52 11.53 1.89
C GLY A 362 -3.92 11.70 2.49
N THR A 363 -4.35 10.73 3.30
CA THR A 363 -5.64 10.78 4.00
C THR A 363 -5.68 11.90 5.04
N ILE A 364 -4.64 12.06 5.85
CA ILE A 364 -4.55 13.11 6.86
C ILE A 364 -4.52 14.49 6.20
N VAL A 365 -3.78 14.63 5.09
CA VAL A 365 -3.75 15.87 4.30
C VAL A 365 -5.13 16.18 3.71
N ALA A 366 -5.81 15.19 3.15
CA ALA A 366 -7.17 15.36 2.62
C ALA A 366 -8.17 15.79 3.70
N LEU A 367 -8.13 15.16 4.89
CA LEU A 367 -8.96 15.55 6.02
C LEU A 367 -8.66 16.98 6.49
N ALA A 368 -7.38 17.37 6.56
CA ALA A 368 -6.99 18.73 6.93
C ALA A 368 -7.46 19.78 5.90
N ARG A 369 -7.39 19.46 4.60
CA ARG A 369 -7.93 20.32 3.53
C ARG A 369 -9.45 20.42 3.64
N ARG A 370 -10.16 19.29 3.78
CA ARG A 370 -11.61 19.26 4.01
C ARG A 370 -12.03 20.11 5.21
N ALA A 371 -11.28 20.07 6.31
CA ALA A 371 -11.59 20.84 7.50
C ALA A 371 -11.53 22.36 7.28
N ARG A 372 -10.65 22.84 6.38
CA ARG A 372 -10.45 24.27 6.10
C ARG A 372 -11.27 24.76 4.91
N GLU A 373 -11.33 23.94 3.86
CA GLU A 373 -11.79 24.32 2.52
C GLU A 373 -13.10 23.62 2.13
N GLY A 374 -13.48 22.55 2.82
CA GLY A 374 -14.55 21.65 2.40
C GLY A 374 -14.15 20.77 1.22
N GLY A 375 -15.13 20.17 0.57
CA GLY A 375 -14.93 19.26 -0.56
C GLY A 375 -14.76 17.78 -0.20
N SER A 376 -15.03 16.95 -1.20
CA SER A 376 -14.73 15.52 -1.22
C SER A 376 -13.36 15.28 -1.85
N TYR A 377 -12.62 14.29 -1.34
CA TYR A 377 -11.27 13.99 -1.83
C TYR A 377 -11.10 12.52 -2.19
N HIS A 378 -10.24 12.25 -3.18
CA HIS A 378 -9.76 10.92 -3.55
C HIS A 378 -8.25 10.86 -3.37
N VAL A 379 -7.80 10.03 -2.43
CA VAL A 379 -6.39 9.72 -2.21
C VAL A 379 -6.03 8.45 -2.99
N ARG A 380 -5.00 8.52 -3.82
CA ARG A 380 -4.55 7.42 -4.67
C ARG A 380 -3.06 7.18 -4.47
N VAL A 381 -2.70 5.93 -4.14
CA VAL A 381 -1.30 5.47 -4.06
C VAL A 381 -1.16 4.10 -4.71
N SER A 382 0.06 3.71 -5.08
CA SER A 382 0.33 2.37 -5.59
C SER A 382 1.72 1.84 -5.27
N LEU A 383 1.81 0.52 -5.11
CA LEU A 383 3.06 -0.17 -4.74
C LEU A 383 4.18 0.10 -5.74
N SER A 384 3.91 0.02 -7.04
CA SER A 384 4.90 0.27 -8.09
C SER A 384 5.34 1.74 -8.12
N ARG A 385 4.44 2.70 -7.84
CA ARG A 385 4.84 4.12 -7.75
C ARG A 385 5.71 4.37 -6.53
N THR A 386 5.39 3.75 -5.40
CA THR A 386 6.24 3.76 -4.19
C THR A 386 7.59 3.11 -4.46
N ALA A 387 7.63 1.98 -5.18
CA ALA A 387 8.88 1.34 -5.60
C ALA A 387 9.74 2.25 -6.49
N MET A 388 9.14 2.99 -7.41
CA MET A 388 9.84 3.98 -8.23
C MET A 388 10.39 5.14 -7.38
N TRP A 389 9.63 5.62 -6.39
CA TRP A 389 10.10 6.63 -5.43
C TRP A 389 11.24 6.10 -4.56
N LEU A 390 11.13 4.89 -4.01
CA LEU A 390 12.22 4.23 -3.28
C LEU A 390 13.51 4.17 -4.11
N GLN A 391 13.38 3.86 -5.40
CA GLN A 391 14.51 3.80 -6.31
C GLN A 391 15.18 5.16 -6.58
N SER A 392 14.43 6.26 -6.50
CA SER A 392 14.97 7.61 -6.71
C SER A 392 15.76 8.15 -5.52
N LEU A 393 15.67 7.52 -4.34
CA LEU A 393 16.42 7.94 -3.14
C LEU A 393 17.91 7.55 -3.18
N GLY A 394 18.37 6.94 -4.27
CA GLY A 394 19.73 6.44 -4.42
C GLY A 394 19.95 5.10 -3.70
N ARG A 395 21.21 4.77 -3.44
CA ARG A 395 21.62 3.52 -2.77
C ARG A 395 22.48 3.83 -1.54
N THR A 396 22.58 2.85 -0.65
CA THR A 396 23.58 2.86 0.42
C THR A 396 24.90 2.31 -0.12
N GLU A 397 26.00 2.85 0.37
CA GLU A 397 27.31 2.23 0.20
C GLU A 397 27.41 1.03 1.17
N GLY A 398 27.98 -0.10 0.74
CA GLY A 398 28.48 -1.12 1.67
C GLY A 398 27.62 -2.36 1.97
N ILE A 399 26.64 -2.73 1.15
CA ILE A 399 26.06 -4.09 1.20
C ILE A 399 25.97 -4.64 -0.22
N GLY A 400 27.04 -5.31 -0.64
CA GLY A 400 27.09 -6.09 -1.87
C GLY A 400 26.43 -7.43 -1.69
#